data_AF-A0A2S3ZVT6-F1
#
_entry.id   AF-A0A2S3ZVT6-F1
#
_cell.length_a   1.000
_cell.length_b   1.000
_cell.length_c   1.000
_cell.angle_alpha   90.00
_cell.angle_beta   90.00
_cell.angle_gamma   90.00
#
_symmetry.space_group_name_H-M   'P 1'
#
loop_
_entity.id
_entity.type
_entity.pdbx_description
1 polymer ?
#
loop_
_entity_poly.entity_id
_entity_poly.type
_entity_poly.pdbx_seq_one_letter_code
_entity_poly.pdbx_strand_id
1 'polypeptide(L)'
;MPYDEQLKLMASRGMAYSDRGTAWRALRRIGCYRLFAYTYTLRAPVSGAEPGPSKTRSDQFVGGASFDDVLKLYEFDRKLGLCLLEGLESLEVGLAVHIG
;
A
#
# COMPACT_ATOMS: atom_id res chain seq x y z
N MET A 1 -3.23 -13.31 13.12
CA MET A 1 -2.28 -12.43 13.84
C MET A 1 -3.00 -11.13 14.23
N PRO A 2 -3.12 -10.81 15.54
CA PRO A 2 -3.66 -9.55 16.05
C PRO A 2 -2.96 -8.31 15.47
N TYR A 3 -3.64 -7.16 15.42
CA TYR A 3 -3.09 -5.93 14.84
C TYR A 3 -1.83 -5.44 15.58
N ASP A 4 -1.75 -5.62 16.89
CA ASP A 4 -0.57 -5.27 17.68
C ASP A 4 0.66 -6.09 17.33
N GLU A 5 0.49 -7.37 17.01
CA GLU A 5 1.57 -8.23 16.55
C GLU A 5 2.02 -7.85 15.13
N GLN A 6 1.09 -7.42 14.27
CA GLN A 6 1.42 -6.88 12.95
C GLN A 6 2.29 -5.64 13.05
N LEU A 7 1.93 -4.68 13.89
CA LEU A 7 2.74 -3.48 14.10
C LEU A 7 4.11 -3.79 14.69
N LYS A 8 4.17 -4.73 15.65
CA LYS A 8 5.45 -5.20 16.21
C LYS A 8 6.34 -5.84 15.15
N LEU A 9 5.78 -6.69 14.29
CA LEU A 9 6.51 -7.32 13.19
C LEU A 9 7.01 -6.30 12.16
N MET A 10 6.20 -5.28 11.86
CA MET A 10 6.60 -4.23 10.93
C MET A 10 7.73 -3.38 11.52
N ALA A 11 7.64 -3.01 12.79
CA ALA A 11 8.70 -2.31 13.50
C ALA A 11 9.98 -3.13 13.61
N SER A 12 9.88 -4.43 13.93
CA SER A 12 11.06 -5.31 14.01
C SER A 12 11.76 -5.49 12.66
N ARG A 13 11.09 -5.14 11.56
CA ARG A 13 11.63 -5.15 10.19
C ARG A 13 12.12 -3.78 9.71
N GLY A 14 12.16 -2.79 10.60
CA GLY A 14 12.67 -1.44 10.30
C GLY A 14 11.62 -0.41 9.86
N MET A 15 10.32 -0.68 10.01
CA MET A 15 9.29 0.33 9.74
C MET A 15 9.05 1.24 10.95
N ALA A 16 9.19 2.55 10.75
CA ALA A 16 8.83 3.55 11.75
C ALA A 16 7.31 3.80 11.79
N TYR A 17 6.80 4.26 12.92
CA TYR A 17 5.49 4.89 13.00
C TYR A 17 5.55 6.05 14.00
N SER A 18 4.92 7.16 13.63
CA SER A 18 4.86 8.40 14.42
C SER A 18 3.97 8.23 15.65
N ASP A 19 2.82 7.58 15.50
CA ASP A 19 1.91 7.22 16.60
C ASP A 19 1.36 5.81 16.45
N ARG A 20 1.61 4.97 17.46
CA ARG A 20 1.16 3.57 17.49
C ARG A 20 -0.36 3.45 17.43
N GLY A 21 -1.08 4.31 18.15
CA GLY A 21 -2.55 4.25 18.23
C GLY A 21 -3.21 4.55 16.89
N THR A 22 -2.65 5.47 16.13
CA THR A 22 -3.09 5.84 14.78
C THR A 22 -2.80 4.73 13.79
N ALA A 23 -1.60 4.15 13.81
CA ALA A 23 -1.26 3.00 12.98
C ALA A 23 -2.18 1.80 13.26
N TRP A 24 -2.49 1.53 14.53
CA TRP A 24 -3.41 0.46 14.92
C TRP A 24 -4.84 0.70 14.43
N ARG A 25 -5.37 1.92 14.63
CA ARG A 25 -6.72 2.29 14.16
C ARG A 25 -6.81 2.22 12.64
N ALA A 26 -5.75 2.62 11.93
CA ALA A 26 -5.68 2.54 10.49
C ALA A 26 -5.66 1.08 9.99
N LEU A 27 -4.84 0.21 10.59
CA LEU A 27 -4.83 -1.23 10.30
C LEU A 27 -6.20 -1.87 10.47
N ARG A 28 -6.90 -1.54 11.57
CA ARG A 28 -8.24 -2.04 11.86
C ARG A 28 -9.28 -1.52 10.86
N ARG A 29 -9.23 -0.24 10.49
CA ARG A 29 -10.22 0.41 9.61
C ARG A 29 -10.05 0.03 8.14
N ILE A 30 -8.81 0.02 7.64
CA ILE A 30 -8.51 -0.20 6.20
C ILE A 30 -8.39 -1.70 5.89
N GLY A 31 -7.97 -2.48 6.88
CA GLY A 31 -7.71 -3.90 6.72
C GLY A 31 -6.24 -4.17 6.38
N CYS A 32 -5.67 -5.16 7.07
CA CYS A 32 -4.27 -5.49 6.96
C CYS A 32 -3.89 -5.94 5.54
N TYR A 33 -4.70 -6.77 4.87
CA TYR A 33 -4.39 -7.28 3.54
C TYR A 33 -4.15 -6.17 2.51
N ARG A 34 -5.01 -5.13 2.53
CA ARG A 34 -4.85 -3.95 1.65
C ARG A 34 -3.57 -3.21 1.97
N LEU A 35 -3.33 -2.89 3.24
CA LEU A 35 -2.13 -2.15 3.66
C LEU A 35 -0.85 -2.93 3.37
N PHE A 36 -0.85 -4.25 3.57
CA PHE A 36 0.31 -5.11 3.31
C PHE A 36 0.77 -5.05 1.85
N ALA A 37 -0.13 -4.90 0.88
CA ALA A 37 0.25 -4.73 -0.53
C ALA A 37 1.14 -3.49 -0.70
N TYR A 38 0.77 -2.35 -0.09
CA TYR A 38 1.58 -1.13 -0.16
C TYR A 38 2.88 -1.25 0.65
N THR A 39 2.92 -2.02 1.74
CA THR A 39 4.18 -2.27 2.49
C THR A 39 5.25 -2.93 1.63
N TYR A 40 4.86 -3.77 0.64
CA TYR A 40 5.80 -4.44 -0.24
C TYR A 40 6.67 -3.45 -1.04
N THR A 41 6.10 -2.31 -1.43
CA THR A 41 6.80 -1.26 -2.18
C THR A 41 7.92 -0.58 -1.37
N LEU A 42 7.83 -0.62 -0.05
CA LEU A 42 8.80 -0.04 0.89
C LEU A 42 9.84 -1.06 1.36
N ARG A 43 9.77 -2.31 0.89
CA ARG A 43 10.75 -3.33 1.27
C ARG A 43 12.07 -3.13 0.53
N ALA A 44 13.16 -3.34 1.26
CA ALA A 44 14.51 -3.24 0.75
C ALA A 44 14.76 -4.30 -0.33
N PRO A 45 15.52 -3.97 -1.39
CA PRO A 45 15.91 -4.94 -2.40
C PRO A 45 16.80 -6.03 -1.78
N VAL A 46 16.72 -7.24 -2.32
CA VAL A 46 17.69 -8.29 -1.99
C VAL A 46 18.99 -7.99 -2.74
N SER A 47 20.11 -7.87 -2.01
CA SER A 47 21.43 -7.66 -2.62
C SER A 47 21.83 -8.89 -3.43
N GLY A 48 22.24 -8.69 -4.68
CA GLY A 48 22.61 -9.79 -5.60
C GLY A 48 21.42 -10.53 -6.20
N ALA A 49 20.21 -9.95 -6.17
CA ALA A 49 19.06 -10.52 -6.88
C ALA A 49 19.27 -10.44 -8.40
N GLU A 50 19.44 -11.59 -9.04
CA GLU A 50 19.41 -11.71 -10.49
C GLU A 50 18.01 -11.33 -11.03
N PRO A 51 17.90 -10.60 -12.16
CA PRO A 51 16.62 -10.36 -12.80
C PRO A 51 15.98 -11.68 -13.21
N GLY A 52 14.85 -12.02 -12.57
CA GLY A 52 14.14 -13.28 -12.78
C GLY A 52 12.95 -13.44 -11.83
N PRO A 53 12.25 -14.60 -11.83
CA PRO A 53 11.08 -14.86 -10.98
C PRO A 53 11.42 -15.03 -9.48
N SER A 54 12.67 -14.76 -9.09
CA SER A 54 13.12 -14.87 -7.70
C SER A 54 12.60 -13.69 -6.86
N LYS A 55 12.57 -13.87 -5.52
CA LYS A 55 12.11 -12.85 -4.58
C LYS A 55 13.06 -11.65 -4.60
N THR A 56 12.71 -10.60 -5.34
CA THR A 56 13.54 -9.39 -5.52
C THR A 56 13.56 -8.44 -4.32
N ARG A 57 12.64 -8.62 -3.37
CA ARG A 57 12.53 -7.79 -2.16
C ARG A 57 12.66 -8.62 -0.89
N SER A 58 13.47 -8.11 0.04
CA SER A 58 13.68 -8.72 1.36
C SER A 58 12.42 -8.55 2.23
N ASP A 59 12.43 -9.13 3.43
CA ASP A 59 11.39 -8.83 4.42
C ASP A 59 11.67 -7.56 5.23
N GLN A 60 12.88 -6.97 5.10
CA GLN A 60 13.26 -5.71 5.74
C GLN A 60 12.74 -4.52 4.96
N PHE A 61 12.43 -3.43 5.65
CA PHE A 61 12.06 -2.16 5.05
C PHE A 61 13.29 -1.33 4.67
N VAL A 62 13.15 -0.46 3.67
CA VAL A 62 14.20 0.53 3.34
C VAL A 62 14.38 1.50 4.51
N GLY A 63 15.60 2.05 4.64
CA GLY A 63 15.88 3.06 5.66
C GLY A 63 14.94 4.26 5.55
N GLY A 64 14.34 4.65 6.68
CA GLY A 64 13.39 5.77 6.74
C GLY A 64 11.94 5.43 6.36
N ALA A 65 11.63 4.19 5.96
CA ALA A 65 10.26 3.78 5.69
C ALA A 65 9.37 3.95 6.93
N SER A 66 8.24 4.64 6.75
CA SER A 66 7.26 4.82 7.81
C SER A 66 5.90 4.22 7.45
N PHE A 67 5.12 3.90 8.48
CA PHE A 67 3.72 3.50 8.31
C PHE A 67 2.89 4.61 7.66
N ASP A 68 3.24 5.87 7.90
CA ASP A 68 2.58 7.03 7.28
C ASP A 68 2.80 7.04 5.76
N ASP A 69 3.94 6.55 5.26
CA ASP A 69 4.18 6.40 3.82
C ASP A 69 3.28 5.32 3.21
N VAL A 70 3.04 4.22 3.93
CA VAL A 70 2.07 3.18 3.54
C VAL A 70 0.67 3.78 3.42
N LEU A 71 0.27 4.62 4.39
CA LEU A 71 -1.02 5.29 4.36
C LEU A 71 -1.14 6.28 3.21
N LYS A 72 -0.10 7.08 2.95
CA LYS A 72 -0.08 8.00 1.81
C LYS A 72 -0.22 7.26 0.48
N LEU A 73 0.49 6.15 0.29
CA LEU A 73 0.38 5.32 -0.92
C LEU A 73 -1.03 4.75 -1.08
N TYR A 74 -1.63 4.24 0.01
CA TYR A 74 -2.99 3.75 0.01
C TYR A 74 -4.00 4.87 -0.34
N GLU A 75 -3.86 6.04 0.27
CA GLU A 75 -4.77 7.17 0.03
C GLU A 75 -4.65 7.70 -1.39
N PHE A 76 -3.44 7.74 -1.93
CA PHE A 76 -3.18 8.10 -3.32
C PHE A 76 -3.90 7.13 -4.26
N ASP A 77 -3.69 5.82 -4.11
CA ASP A 77 -4.30 4.79 -4.96
C ASP A 77 -5.83 4.80 -4.87
N ARG A 78 -6.38 5.00 -3.66
CA ARG A 78 -7.83 5.15 -3.47
C ARG A 78 -8.40 6.36 -4.23
N LYS A 79 -7.69 7.50 -4.21
CA LYS A 79 -8.11 8.71 -4.95
C LYS A 79 -7.98 8.50 -6.44
N LEU A 80 -6.89 7.88 -6.90
CA LEU A 80 -6.68 7.54 -8.30
C LEU A 80 -7.82 6.65 -8.83
N GLY A 81 -8.18 5.60 -8.10
CA GLY A 81 -9.28 4.71 -8.48
C GLY A 81 -10.63 5.43 -8.61
N LEU A 82 -10.91 6.40 -7.73
CA LEU A 82 -12.11 7.24 -7.83
C LEU A 82 -12.08 8.14 -9.07
N CYS A 83 -10.97 8.84 -9.30
CA CYS A 83 -10.83 9.68 -10.50
C CYS A 83 -10.93 8.88 -11.81
N LEU A 84 -10.39 7.65 -11.83
CA LEU A 84 -10.51 6.77 -12.98
C LEU A 84 -11.96 6.33 -13.21
N LEU A 85 -12.70 6.02 -12.15
CA LEU A 85 -14.11 5.65 -12.25
C LEU A 85 -14.95 6.81 -12.80
N GLU A 86 -14.75 8.02 -12.28
CA GLU A 86 -15.43 9.24 -12.75
C GLU A 86 -15.14 9.51 -14.25
N GLY A 87 -13.88 9.34 -14.67
CA GLY A 87 -13.50 9.46 -16.08
C GLY A 87 -14.12 8.40 -16.97
N LEU A 88 -14.16 7.14 -16.51
CA LEU A 88 -14.77 6.02 -17.24
C LEU A 88 -16.28 6.21 -17.41
N GLU A 89 -16.99 6.64 -16.36
CA GLU A 89 -18.43 6.94 -16.42
C GLU A 89 -18.72 8.04 -17.46
N SER A 90 -17.90 9.09 -17.48
CA SER A 90 -18.02 10.17 -18.48
C SER A 90 -17.81 9.66 -19.92
N LEU A 91 -16.87 8.74 -20.13
CA LEU A 91 -16.62 8.12 -21.43
C LEU A 91 -17.78 7.20 -21.85
N GLU A 92 -18.33 6.41 -20.93
CA GLU A 92 -19.45 5.51 -21.18
C GLU A 92 -20.69 6.27 -21.66
N VAL A 93 -21.06 7.35 -20.96
CA VAL A 93 -22.18 8.22 -21.36
C VAL A 93 -21.95 8.83 -22.75
N GLY A 94 -20.73 9.33 -23.02
CA GLY A 94 -20.39 9.90 -24.31
C GLY A 94 -20.51 8.90 -25.47
N LEU A 95 -20.06 7.65 -25.25
CA LEU A 95 -20.18 6.58 -26.23
C LEU A 95 -21.63 6.12 -26.42
N ALA A 96 -22.43 6.06 -25.36
CA ALA A 96 -23.84 5.68 -25.42
C ALA A 96 -24.66 6.63 -26.29
N VAL A 97 -24.38 7.93 -26.24
CA VAL A 97 -25.05 8.94 -27.09
C VAL A 97 -24.63 8.83 -28.57
N HIS A 98 -23.43 8.36 -28.87
CA HIS A 98 -22.93 8.25 -30.25
C HIS A 98 -23.45 7.01 -31.00
N ILE A 99 -23.85 5.97 -30.26
CA ILE A 99 -24.35 4.70 -30.82
C ILE A 99 -25.89 4.68 -30.93
N GLY A 100 -26.57 5.68 -30.35
CA GLY A 100 -28.03 5.87 -30.43
C GLY A 100 -28.51 6.70 -31.61
#